data_AF-T1A077-F1
#
_entry.id   AF-T1A077-F1
#
_cell.length_a   1.000
_cell.length_b   1.000
_cell.length_c   1.000
_cell.angle_alpha   90.00
_cell.angle_beta   90.00
_cell.angle_gamma   90.00
#
_symmetry.space_group_name_H-M   'P 1'
#
loop_
_entity.id
_entity.type
_entity.pdbx_description
1 polymer ?
#
loop_
_entity_poly.entity_id
_entity_poly.type
_entity_poly.pdbx_seq_one_letter_code
_entity_poly.pdbx_strand_id
1 'polypeptide(L)'
;MATSGPLRESERLFPYRVRPGQDLILEAVADLGRHGGALLLDAATGSGKTVATLAPLIDHAESADHRILYLVRTHTQEVQVLQEARAVARRLGHPIRSVSLSGRSRR
;
A
#
# COMPACT_ATOMS: atom_id res chain seq x y z
N MET A 1 20.88 8.31 -15.78
CA MET A 1 21.20 7.70 -14.46
C MET A 1 20.55 8.54 -13.38
N ALA A 2 19.49 8.06 -12.73
CA ALA A 2 18.93 8.75 -11.57
C ALA A 2 19.55 8.14 -10.32
N THR A 3 20.39 8.91 -9.67
CA THR A 3 20.98 8.60 -8.36
C THR A 3 19.86 8.56 -7.33
N SER A 4 19.62 7.37 -6.76
CA SER A 4 18.74 7.19 -5.60
C SER A 4 19.38 7.92 -4.41
N GLY A 5 18.73 8.98 -3.94
CA GLY A 5 19.00 9.56 -2.63
C GLY A 5 18.75 8.54 -1.52
N PRO A 6 19.03 8.89 -0.24
CA PRO A 6 18.73 8.01 0.87
C PRO A 6 17.24 7.61 0.85
N LEU A 7 16.97 6.31 1.06
CA LEU A 7 15.60 5.80 1.14
C LEU A 7 14.86 6.55 2.25
N ARG A 8 13.71 7.13 1.93
CA ARG A 8 12.81 7.69 2.94
C ARG A 8 12.24 6.55 3.77
N GLU A 9 11.95 6.80 5.04
CA GLU A 9 11.31 5.79 5.91
C GLU A 9 9.98 5.30 5.32
N SER A 10 9.21 6.20 4.70
CA SER A 10 7.96 5.89 4.01
C SER A 10 8.11 4.96 2.79
N GLU A 11 9.34 4.80 2.28
CA GLU A 11 9.66 3.92 1.15
C GLU A 11 10.14 2.52 1.58
N ARG A 12 10.30 2.26 2.90
CA ARG A 12 10.92 1.03 3.44
C ARG A 12 10.41 -0.25 2.79
N LEU A 13 9.10 -0.41 2.70
CA LEU A 13 8.47 -1.61 2.12
C LEU A 13 7.99 -1.44 0.68
N PHE A 14 8.28 -0.30 0.04
CA PHE A 14 7.84 -0.05 -1.32
C PHE A 14 8.58 -0.96 -2.31
N PRO A 15 7.88 -1.85 -3.05
CA PRO A 15 8.53 -2.95 -3.76
C PRO A 15 9.16 -2.56 -5.10
N TYR A 16 8.90 -1.35 -5.60
CA TYR A 16 9.33 -0.87 -6.91
C TYR A 16 10.22 0.37 -6.82
N ARG A 17 10.73 0.84 -7.96
CA ARG A 17 11.32 2.18 -8.05
C ARG A 17 10.21 3.22 -7.96
N VAL A 18 10.35 4.16 -7.03
CA VAL A 18 9.42 5.28 -6.84
C VAL A 18 9.35 6.14 -8.11
N ARG A 19 8.13 6.42 -8.55
CA ARG A 19 7.82 7.31 -9.68
C ARG A 19 7.39 8.69 -9.16
N PRO A 20 7.53 9.76 -9.97
CA PRO A 20 7.12 11.11 -9.54
C PRO A 20 5.69 11.14 -8.99
N GLY A 21 5.51 11.75 -7.82
CA GLY A 21 4.22 11.89 -7.13
C GLY A 21 3.86 10.71 -6.23
N GLN A 22 4.49 9.54 -6.38
CA GLN A 22 4.27 8.41 -5.46
C GLN A 22 4.90 8.69 -4.09
N ASP A 23 6.01 9.41 -4.06
CA ASP A 23 6.66 9.90 -2.85
C ASP A 23 5.70 10.69 -1.96
N LEU A 24 4.89 11.58 -2.56
CA LEU A 24 3.87 12.34 -1.83
C LEU A 24 2.78 11.45 -1.24
N ILE A 25 2.34 10.42 -1.96
CA ILE A 25 1.33 9.46 -1.48
C ILE A 25 1.92 8.64 -0.33
N LEU A 26 3.16 8.16 -0.47
CA LEU A 26 3.85 7.36 0.54
C LEU A 26 3.99 8.15 1.85
N GLU A 27 4.42 9.40 1.76
CA GLU A 27 4.60 10.28 2.91
C GLU A 27 3.26 10.63 3.57
N ALA A 28 2.25 11.03 2.80
CA ALA A 28 0.93 11.37 3.34
C ALA A 28 0.25 10.19 4.06
N VAL A 29 0.41 8.97 3.53
CA VAL A 29 -0.17 7.77 4.14
C VAL A 29 0.64 7.32 5.37
N ALA A 30 1.96 7.47 5.36
CA ALA A 30 2.79 7.22 6.54
C ALA A 30 2.45 8.20 7.68
N ASP A 31 2.25 9.48 7.36
CA ASP A 31 1.78 10.48 8.32
C ASP A 31 0.38 10.16 8.87
N LEU A 32 -0.54 9.73 8.02
CA LEU A 32 -1.86 9.26 8.43
C LEU A 32 -1.77 8.07 9.41
N GLY A 33 -0.87 7.12 9.16
CA GLY A 33 -0.62 6.00 10.07
C GLY A 33 -0.14 6.48 11.45
N ARG A 34 0.84 7.39 11.48
CA ARG A 34 1.40 7.91 12.74
C ARG A 34 0.42 8.72 13.57
N HIS A 35 -0.39 9.56 12.93
CA HIS A 35 -1.20 10.56 13.63
C HIS A 35 -2.70 10.23 13.65
N GLY A 36 -3.13 9.23 12.87
CA GLY A 36 -4.55 8.94 12.64
C GLY A 36 -5.25 10.01 11.79
N GLY A 37 -6.53 9.79 11.49
CA GLY A 37 -7.38 10.74 10.78
C GLY A 37 -7.99 10.19 9.49
N ALA A 38 -8.27 11.09 8.54
CA ALA A 38 -8.79 10.76 7.22
C ALA A 38 -7.99 11.49 6.14
N LEU A 39 -7.77 10.80 5.01
CA LEU A 39 -7.00 11.32 3.89
C LEU A 39 -7.78 11.10 2.59
N LEU A 40 -7.96 12.18 1.82
CA LEU A 40 -8.51 12.14 0.47
C LEU A 40 -7.38 12.42 -0.52
N LEU A 41 -7.17 11.48 -1.45
CA LEU A 41 -6.12 11.57 -2.47
C LEU A 41 -6.75 11.46 -3.85
N ASP A 42 -6.36 12.35 -4.76
CA ASP A 42 -6.57 12.15 -6.19
C ASP A 42 -5.26 11.72 -6.86
N ALA A 43 -5.34 10.60 -7.57
CA ALA A 43 -4.22 10.03 -8.29
C ALA A 43 -4.71 9.36 -9.57
N ALA A 44 -4.13 9.79 -10.70
CA ALA A 44 -4.45 9.29 -12.03
C ALA A 44 -4.39 7.76 -12.09
N THR A 45 -5.19 7.15 -12.97
CA THR A 45 -5.12 5.71 -13.21
C THR A 45 -3.73 5.31 -13.70
N GLY A 46 -3.24 4.13 -13.30
CA GLY A 46 -1.89 3.66 -13.65
C GLY A 46 -0.73 4.32 -12.89
N SER A 47 -0.99 5.31 -12.02
CA SER A 47 0.02 5.95 -11.15
C SER A 47 0.60 5.03 -10.06
N GLY A 48 0.04 3.83 -9.88
CA GLY A 48 0.45 2.92 -8.79
C GLY A 48 -0.09 3.32 -7.42
N LYS A 49 -1.20 4.09 -7.36
CA LYS A 49 -1.84 4.50 -6.10
C LYS A 49 -2.05 3.35 -5.10
N THR A 50 -2.44 2.17 -5.59
CA THR A 50 -2.67 0.99 -4.74
C THR A 50 -1.42 0.57 -3.97
N VAL A 51 -0.27 0.42 -4.63
CA VAL A 51 0.96 0.01 -3.94
C VAL A 51 1.54 1.17 -3.11
N ALA A 52 1.37 2.41 -3.56
CA ALA A 52 1.81 3.60 -2.86
C ALA A 52 1.02 3.87 -1.57
N THR A 53 -0.24 3.42 -1.47
CA THR A 53 -0.99 3.44 -0.20
C THR A 53 -0.72 2.20 0.63
N LEU A 54 -0.65 1.01 0.02
CA LEU A 54 -0.50 -0.26 0.76
C LEU A 54 0.85 -0.37 1.47
N ALA A 55 1.95 0.04 0.85
CA ALA A 55 3.28 -0.12 1.44
C ALA A 55 3.40 0.55 2.83
N PRO A 56 3.15 1.86 2.99
CA PRO A 56 3.21 2.53 4.29
C PRO A 56 2.10 2.10 5.26
N LEU A 57 0.95 1.63 4.77
CA LEU A 57 -0.09 1.08 5.66
C LEU A 57 0.33 -0.25 6.27
N ILE A 58 0.91 -1.15 5.47
CA ILE A 58 1.42 -2.45 5.95
C ILE A 58 2.57 -2.22 6.92
N ASP A 59 3.43 -1.25 6.61
CA ASP A 59 4.52 -0.79 7.46
C ASP A 59 4.05 -0.37 8.85
N HIS A 60 3.07 0.54 8.88
CA HIS A 60 2.46 1.01 10.11
C HIS A 60 1.75 -0.15 10.86
N ALA A 61 0.98 -0.96 10.14
CA ALA A 61 0.22 -2.06 10.72
C ALA A 61 1.10 -3.12 11.41
N GLU A 62 2.29 -3.38 10.87
CA GLU A 62 3.29 -4.26 11.48
C GLU A 62 3.83 -3.68 12.79
N SER A 63 4.17 -2.40 12.82
CA SER A 63 4.69 -1.74 14.03
C SER A 63 3.64 -1.51 15.13
N ALA A 64 2.36 -1.37 14.77
CA ALA A 64 1.28 -0.95 15.67
C ALA A 64 0.26 -2.05 16.00
N ASP A 65 0.48 -3.29 15.56
CA ASP A 65 -0.47 -4.42 15.65
C ASP A 65 -1.88 -4.06 15.13
N HIS A 66 -1.93 -3.29 14.05
CA HIS A 66 -3.18 -2.89 13.41
C HIS A 66 -3.57 -3.83 12.26
N ARG A 67 -4.84 -3.80 11.88
CA ARG A 67 -5.38 -4.53 10.72
C ARG A 67 -5.80 -3.56 9.63
N ILE A 68 -5.60 -3.96 8.37
CA ILE A 68 -5.98 -3.17 7.20
C ILE A 68 -7.25 -3.76 6.57
N LEU A 69 -8.30 -2.95 6.46
CA LEU A 69 -9.47 -3.25 5.64
C LEU A 69 -9.38 -2.45 4.34
N TYR A 70 -9.10 -3.12 3.23
CA TYR A 70 -8.95 -2.47 1.93
C TYR A 70 -10.21 -2.71 1.08
N LEU A 71 -10.97 -1.64 0.83
CA LEU A 71 -12.22 -1.71 0.08
C LEU A 71 -11.97 -1.42 -1.41
N VAL A 72 -12.54 -2.25 -2.28
CA VAL A 72 -12.44 -2.12 -3.74
C VAL A 72 -13.80 -2.34 -4.39
N ARG A 73 -13.98 -1.84 -5.60
CA ARG A 73 -15.25 -1.93 -6.33
C ARG A 73 -15.42 -3.27 -7.04
N THR A 74 -14.34 -3.85 -7.58
CA THR A 74 -14.41 -5.05 -8.44
C THR A 74 -13.49 -6.17 -7.98
N HIS A 75 -13.82 -7.40 -8.37
CA HIS A 75 -12.97 -8.57 -8.11
C HIS A 75 -11.57 -8.43 -8.72
N THR A 76 -11.47 -7.88 -9.93
CA THR A 76 -10.15 -7.63 -10.57
C THR A 76 -9.30 -6.67 -9.74
N GLN A 77 -9.91 -5.63 -9.16
CA GLN A 77 -9.20 -4.72 -8.25
C GLN A 77 -8.78 -5.40 -6.95
N GLU A 78 -9.61 -6.31 -6.43
CA GLU A 78 -9.29 -7.11 -5.25
C GLU A 78 -8.07 -8.00 -5.48
N VAL A 79 -8.03 -8.72 -6.62
CA VAL A 79 -6.89 -9.54 -7.01
C VAL A 79 -5.62 -8.68 -7.14
N GLN A 80 -5.72 -7.48 -7.72
CA GLN A 80 -4.58 -6.55 -7.80
C GLN A 80 -4.06 -6.18 -6.41
N VAL A 81 -4.95 -5.82 -5.47
CA VAL A 81 -4.57 -5.48 -4.09
C VAL A 81 -3.84 -6.64 -3.43
N LEU A 82 -4.31 -7.89 -3.59
CA LEU A 82 -3.64 -9.07 -3.05
C LEU A 82 -2.25 -9.29 -3.68
N GLN A 83 -2.08 -9.02 -4.97
CA GLN A 83 -0.78 -9.11 -5.64
C GLN A 83 0.20 -8.05 -5.12
N GLU A 84 -0.25 -6.80 -4.96
CA GLU A 84 0.59 -5.74 -4.38
C GLU A 84 0.93 -6.01 -2.92
N ALA A 85 -0.02 -6.47 -2.12
CA ALA A 85 0.21 -6.86 -0.73
C ALA A 85 1.29 -7.96 -0.63
N ARG A 86 1.26 -8.96 -1.52
CA ARG A 86 2.33 -9.97 -1.64
C ARG A 86 3.66 -9.37 -2.05
N ALA A 87 3.66 -8.39 -2.96
CA ALA A 87 4.89 -7.71 -3.38
C ALA A 87 5.53 -6.94 -2.22
N VAL A 88 4.74 -6.22 -1.44
CA VAL A 88 5.15 -5.53 -0.21
C VAL A 88 5.64 -6.52 0.85
N ALA A 89 4.91 -7.63 1.07
CA ALA A 89 5.26 -8.66 2.05
C ALA A 89 6.65 -9.26 1.82
N ARG A 90 7.09 -9.39 0.56
CA ARG A 90 8.44 -9.87 0.23
C ARG A 90 9.55 -8.94 0.76
N ARG A 91 9.24 -7.68 1.09
CA ARG A 91 10.18 -6.74 1.72
C ARG A 91 10.23 -6.86 3.25
N LEU A 92 9.19 -7.40 3.90
CA LEU A 92 9.11 -7.59 5.35
C LEU A 92 9.96 -8.77 5.87
N GLY A 93 10.33 -9.71 5.01
CA GLY A 93 11.08 -10.90 5.41
C GLY A 93 10.23 -11.99 6.10
N HIS A 94 8.95 -11.74 6.37
CA HIS A 94 7.99 -12.71 6.89
C HIS A 94 6.65 -12.62 6.15
N PRO A 95 5.82 -13.68 6.16
CA PRO A 95 4.53 -13.66 5.49
C PRO A 95 3.53 -12.73 6.20
N ILE A 96 2.68 -12.05 5.42
CA ILE A 96 1.46 -11.39 5.91
C ILE A 96 0.24 -12.23 5.49
N ARG A 97 -0.80 -12.24 6.33
CA ARG A 97 -2.08 -12.86 5.96
C ARG A 97 -2.95 -11.82 5.27
N SER A 98 -3.24 -12.04 4.00
CA SER A 98 -4.19 -11.23 3.23
C SER A 98 -5.34 -12.12 2.77
N VAL A 99 -6.57 -11.73 3.11
CA VAL A 99 -7.78 -12.49 2.80
C VAL A 99 -8.71 -11.63 1.96
N SER A 100 -9.28 -12.25 0.92
CA SER A 100 -10.35 -11.68 0.10
C SER A 100 -11.71 -11.95 0.76
N LEU A 101 -12.59 -10.95 0.75
CA LEU A 101 -13.95 -11.07 1.27
C LEU A 101 -14.92 -10.65 0.18
N SER A 102 -15.62 -11.65 -0.38
CA SER A 102 -16.61 -11.46 -1.44
C SER A 102 -17.98 -11.99 -1.00
N GLY A 103 -19.04 -11.27 -1.37
CA GLY A 103 -20.42 -11.70 -1.12
C GLY A 103 -20.77 -12.99 -1.86
N ARG A 104 -21.70 -13.78 -1.30
CA ARG A 104 -22.11 -15.11 -1.82
C ARG A 104 -22.80 -15.05 -3.18
N SER A 105 -23.31 -13.90 -3.63
CA SER A 105 -24.20 -13.78 -4.81
C SER A 105 -23.50 -13.91 -6.17
N ARG A 106 -22.24 -14.37 -6.22
CA ARG A 106 -21.52 -14.63 -7.47
C ARG A 106 -21.58 -16.13 -7.78
N ARG A 107 -22.68 -16.54 -8.42
CA ARG A 107 -22.65 -17.61 -9.43
C ARG A 107 -22.49 -16.96 -10.79
#